data_AF-A0A7X8J470-F1
#
_entry.id   AF-A0A7X8J470-F1
#
_cell.length_a   1.000
_cell.length_b   1.000
_cell.length_c   1.000
_cell.angle_alpha   90.00
_cell.angle_beta   90.00
_cell.angle_gamma   90.00
#
_symmetry.space_group_name_H-M   'P 1'
#
loop_
_entity.id
_entity.type
_entity.pdbx_description
1 polymer ?
#
loop_
_entity_poly.entity_id
_entity_poly.type
_entity_poly.pdbx_seq_one_letter_code
_entity_poly.pdbx_strand_id
1 'polypeptide(L)'
;MKTINILITTVILLINVDLYSQINVDNVGDVSIGQVIYTKKHNLGYRTIELKSPNWDGGFIIDKSGYNSMSTFRPNTTWYGSLGTSSYHFGVGYIEHIYTWILTNYSDERLKENIENIETPLEKIIKLNGVTYNLKDSNNIELESSEYKDQSFKKKQIGFLAQDLQTVFPDLVFQESDSSEYCINYIGLIPVLVESIKEQQSMLN
;
A
#
# COMPACT_ATOMS: atom_id res chain seq x y z
N MET A 1 -53.81 -40.31 26.49
CA MET A 1 -53.47 -39.54 25.26
C MET A 1 -53.05 -38.08 25.52
N LYS A 2 -52.63 -37.67 26.73
CA LYS A 2 -52.20 -36.28 27.02
C LYS A 2 -50.68 -36.11 27.24
N THR A 3 -49.94 -37.20 27.41
CA THR A 3 -48.51 -37.16 27.80
C THR A 3 -47.54 -37.06 26.61
N ILE A 4 -47.97 -37.46 25.41
CA ILE A 4 -47.13 -37.46 24.19
C ILE A 4 -46.97 -36.04 23.61
N ASN A 5 -47.97 -35.16 23.76
CA ASN A 5 -47.89 -33.81 23.19
C ASN A 5 -46.92 -32.90 23.96
N ILE A 6 -46.77 -33.07 25.27
CA ILE A 6 -45.86 -32.25 26.08
C ILE A 6 -44.40 -32.57 25.76
N LEU A 7 -44.07 -33.84 25.48
CA LEU A 7 -42.69 -34.24 25.16
C LEU A 7 -42.24 -33.64 23.82
N ILE A 8 -43.12 -33.58 22.82
CA ILE A 8 -42.81 -33.03 21.50
C ILE A 8 -42.63 -31.50 21.58
N THR A 9 -43.45 -30.79 22.37
CA THR A 9 -43.31 -29.34 22.56
C THR A 9 -42.00 -28.98 23.27
N THR A 10 -41.56 -29.78 24.25
CA THR A 10 -40.29 -29.54 24.97
C THR A 10 -39.05 -29.87 24.12
N VAL A 11 -39.12 -30.86 23.22
CA VAL A 11 -37.99 -31.20 22.32
C VAL A 11 -37.74 -30.11 21.28
N ILE A 12 -38.78 -29.40 20.82
CA ILE A 12 -38.63 -28.28 19.88
C ILE A 12 -37.93 -27.06 20.52
N LEU A 13 -38.05 -26.90 21.85
CA LEU A 13 -37.40 -25.82 22.61
C LEU A 13 -35.90 -26.04 22.87
N LEU A 14 -35.36 -27.23 22.61
CA LEU A 14 -33.95 -27.57 22.85
C LEU A 14 -33.09 -27.55 21.58
N ILE A 15 -33.67 -27.24 20.42
CA ILE A 15 -32.91 -26.98 19.20
C ILE A 15 -32.45 -25.53 19.26
N ASN A 16 -31.30 -25.27 19.89
CA ASN A 16 -30.57 -24.02 19.68
C ASN A 16 -30.12 -24.02 18.21
N VAL A 17 -30.96 -23.47 17.34
CA VAL A 17 -30.50 -23.02 16.03
C VAL A 17 -29.81 -21.71 16.32
N ASP A 18 -28.48 -21.68 16.23
CA ASP A 18 -27.73 -20.43 16.24
C ASP A 18 -28.19 -19.60 15.02
N LEU A 19 -29.22 -18.77 15.23
CA LEU A 19 -29.71 -17.81 14.25
C LEU A 19 -28.70 -16.67 14.23
N TYR A 20 -27.70 -16.78 13.35
CA TYR A 20 -26.83 -15.64 13.04
C TYR A 20 -27.70 -14.54 12.45
N SER A 21 -27.85 -13.43 13.17
CA SER A 21 -28.51 -12.24 12.64
C SER A 21 -27.78 -11.78 11.38
N GLN A 22 -28.48 -11.76 10.24
CA GLN A 22 -27.93 -11.24 8.98
C GLN A 22 -27.65 -9.74 9.08
N ILE A 23 -28.41 -9.02 9.91
CA ILE A 23 -28.21 -7.63 10.28
C ILE A 23 -28.42 -7.51 11.79
N ASN A 24 -27.44 -6.98 12.51
CA ASN A 24 -27.52 -6.66 13.93
C ASN A 24 -27.40 -5.15 14.10
N VAL A 25 -28.08 -4.59 15.10
CA VAL A 25 -27.90 -3.19 15.51
C VAL A 25 -27.64 -3.20 17.00
N ASP A 26 -26.50 -2.66 17.43
CA ASP A 26 -26.14 -2.63 18.84
C ASP A 26 -26.78 -1.46 19.61
N ASN A 27 -26.54 -1.39 20.91
CA ASN A 27 -27.10 -0.37 21.80
C ASN A 27 -26.49 1.03 21.62
N VAL A 28 -25.48 1.19 20.77
CA VAL A 28 -24.90 2.49 20.39
C VAL A 28 -25.26 2.90 18.94
N GLY A 29 -26.04 2.07 18.25
CA GLY A 29 -26.55 2.34 16.91
C GLY A 29 -25.61 1.90 15.78
N ASP A 30 -24.60 1.09 16.08
CA ASP A 30 -23.74 0.47 15.07
C ASP A 30 -24.51 -0.68 14.40
N VAL A 31 -24.38 -0.80 13.08
CA VAL A 31 -25.00 -1.89 12.31
C VAL A 31 -23.92 -2.92 11.96
N SER A 32 -24.20 -4.22 12.10
CA SER A 32 -23.29 -5.27 11.63
C SER A 32 -24.00 -6.26 10.72
N ILE A 33 -23.25 -6.85 9.77
CA ILE A 33 -23.72 -7.92 8.91
C ILE A 33 -22.84 -9.15 9.19
N GLY A 34 -23.41 -10.18 9.82
CA GLY A 34 -22.70 -11.37 10.33
C GLY A 34 -22.13 -11.22 11.75
N GLN A 35 -21.32 -12.20 12.21
CA GLN A 35 -20.73 -12.23 13.56
C GLN A 35 -19.57 -11.20 13.65
N VAL A 36 -19.78 -10.11 14.40
CA VAL A 36 -18.79 -9.02 14.52
C VAL A 36 -18.60 -8.61 15.99
N ILE A 37 -17.36 -8.29 16.36
CA ILE A 37 -16.96 -7.78 17.68
C ILE A 37 -16.82 -6.25 17.55
N TYR A 38 -17.64 -5.50 18.29
CA TYR A 38 -17.73 -4.04 18.20
C TYR A 38 -16.64 -3.32 19.01
N THR A 39 -16.05 -2.28 18.44
CA THR A 39 -15.21 -1.32 19.16
C THR A 39 -15.49 0.11 18.65
N LYS A 40 -16.38 0.82 19.39
CA LYS A 40 -16.71 2.27 19.41
C LYS A 40 -16.82 3.10 18.11
N LYS A 41 -17.92 3.87 18.04
CA LYS A 41 -18.46 4.83 17.02
C LYS A 41 -19.22 4.15 15.87
N HIS A 42 -20.24 4.86 15.35
CA HIS A 42 -21.09 4.58 14.17
C HIS A 42 -20.38 3.84 13.03
N ASN A 43 -20.13 2.55 13.21
CA ASN A 43 -19.31 1.73 12.32
C ASN A 43 -20.17 0.60 11.74
N LEU A 44 -20.00 0.32 10.45
CA LEU A 44 -20.50 -0.92 9.86
C LEU A 44 -19.51 -2.03 10.20
N GLY A 45 -19.88 -2.90 11.13
CA GLY A 45 -19.09 -4.08 11.46
C GLY A 45 -19.24 -5.14 10.38
N TYR A 46 -18.13 -5.61 9.80
CA TYR A 46 -18.09 -6.77 8.91
C TYR A 46 -16.85 -7.61 9.15
N ARG A 47 -16.97 -8.94 8.99
CA ARG A 47 -15.81 -9.84 8.98
C ARG A 47 -15.13 -9.86 7.61
N THR A 48 -15.95 -9.88 6.56
CA THR A 48 -15.53 -9.88 5.16
C THR A 48 -16.57 -9.13 4.34
N ILE A 49 -16.13 -8.22 3.47
CA ILE A 49 -16.96 -7.69 2.37
C ILE A 49 -16.41 -8.29 1.08
N GLU A 50 -17.30 -8.87 0.29
CA GLU A 50 -16.95 -9.50 -0.98
C GLU A 50 -17.80 -8.91 -2.10
N LEU A 51 -17.13 -8.28 -3.06
CA LEU A 51 -17.74 -7.68 -4.25
C LEU A 51 -17.47 -8.60 -5.44
N LYS A 52 -18.41 -9.51 -5.73
CA LYS A 52 -18.30 -10.44 -6.88
C LYS A 52 -19.01 -9.90 -8.10
N SER A 53 -18.42 -10.14 -9.27
CA SER A 53 -19.19 -10.19 -10.50
C SER A 53 -20.04 -11.47 -10.52
N PRO A 54 -21.36 -11.41 -10.80
CA PRO A 54 -22.24 -12.58 -10.75
C PRO A 54 -21.82 -13.74 -11.68
N ASN A 55 -21.06 -13.45 -12.74
CA ASN A 55 -20.77 -14.40 -13.81
C ASN A 55 -19.27 -14.65 -14.03
N TRP A 56 -18.39 -14.10 -13.19
CA TRP A 56 -16.93 -14.14 -13.39
C TRP A 56 -16.22 -14.35 -12.05
N ASP A 57 -15.06 -15.01 -12.06
CA ASP A 57 -14.15 -15.11 -10.90
C ASP A 57 -13.53 -13.76 -10.48
N GLY A 58 -13.96 -12.67 -11.11
CA GLY A 58 -13.55 -11.29 -10.81
C GLY A 58 -14.28 -10.73 -9.59
N GLY A 59 -13.52 -10.06 -8.73
CA GLY A 59 -14.05 -9.41 -7.55
C GLY A 59 -12.98 -9.00 -6.55
N PHE A 60 -13.37 -8.18 -5.58
CA PHE A 60 -12.50 -7.75 -4.48
C PHE A 60 -13.04 -8.20 -3.14
N ILE A 61 -12.11 -8.53 -2.25
CA ILE A 61 -12.38 -8.92 -0.88
C ILE A 61 -11.71 -7.92 0.05
N ILE A 62 -12.48 -7.44 1.02
CA ILE A 62 -11.97 -6.74 2.21
C ILE A 62 -12.12 -7.68 3.40
N ASP A 63 -11.01 -8.16 3.95
CA ASP A 63 -10.99 -9.11 5.06
C ASP A 63 -9.75 -8.90 5.96
N LYS A 64 -9.48 -9.87 6.85
CA LYS A 64 -8.28 -9.91 7.72
C LYS A 64 -7.34 -11.08 7.37
N SER A 65 -7.25 -11.45 6.10
CA SER A 65 -6.40 -12.57 5.66
C SER A 65 -4.91 -12.21 5.56
N GLY A 66 -4.53 -10.98 5.91
CA GLY A 66 -3.15 -10.51 5.86
C GLY A 66 -2.27 -11.18 6.90
N TYR A 67 -0.96 -11.00 6.76
CA TYR A 67 0.01 -11.41 7.77
C TYR A 67 -0.42 -10.89 9.14
N ASN A 68 -0.37 -11.74 10.19
CA ASN A 68 -0.82 -11.40 11.54
C ASN A 68 -2.24 -10.81 11.63
N SER A 69 -3.17 -11.25 10.78
CA SER A 69 -4.55 -10.76 10.72
C SER A 69 -4.68 -9.27 10.35
N MET A 70 -3.70 -8.72 9.64
CA MET A 70 -3.81 -7.38 9.05
C MET A 70 -4.99 -7.33 8.08
N SER A 71 -5.68 -6.18 8.08
CA SER A 71 -6.75 -5.91 7.12
C SER A 71 -6.18 -5.90 5.70
N THR A 72 -6.89 -6.51 4.76
CA THR A 72 -6.46 -6.57 3.35
C THR A 72 -7.53 -6.02 2.42
N PHE A 73 -7.08 -5.47 1.30
CA PHE A 73 -7.87 -5.26 0.10
C PHE A 73 -7.19 -6.06 -1.02
N ARG A 74 -7.85 -7.12 -1.49
CA ARG A 74 -7.24 -8.07 -2.43
C ARG A 74 -8.23 -8.56 -3.47
N PRO A 75 -7.77 -8.98 -4.67
CA PRO A 75 -8.65 -9.69 -5.59
C PRO A 75 -9.06 -11.05 -5.01
N ASN A 76 -10.23 -11.53 -5.44
CA ASN A 76 -10.70 -12.88 -5.10
C ASN A 76 -9.80 -13.97 -5.74
N THR A 77 -9.40 -13.76 -6.99
CA THR A 77 -8.53 -14.66 -7.76
C THR A 77 -7.25 -13.94 -8.16
N THR A 78 -6.09 -14.61 -8.01
CA THR A 78 -4.79 -14.08 -8.45
C THR A 78 -4.86 -13.63 -9.92
N TRP A 79 -4.27 -12.49 -10.25
CA TRP A 79 -4.32 -11.83 -11.58
C TRP A 79 -5.68 -11.26 -12.01
N TYR A 80 -6.77 -11.45 -11.26
CA TYR A 80 -8.10 -10.92 -11.59
C TYR A 80 -8.47 -9.70 -10.74
N GLY A 81 -7.65 -8.66 -10.82
CA GLY A 81 -7.89 -7.36 -10.21
C GLY A 81 -6.88 -6.32 -10.69
N SER A 82 -7.32 -5.08 -10.83
CA SER A 82 -6.47 -3.94 -11.14
C SER A 82 -6.76 -2.80 -10.16
N LEU A 83 -5.72 -2.03 -9.83
CA LEU A 83 -5.87 -0.80 -9.07
C LEU A 83 -5.89 0.37 -10.06
N GLY A 84 -7.08 0.74 -10.52
CA GLY A 84 -7.28 1.71 -11.59
C GLY A 84 -7.17 1.11 -12.99
N THR A 85 -7.34 1.95 -14.02
CA THR A 85 -7.23 1.57 -15.44
C THR A 85 -6.52 2.69 -16.21
N SER A 86 -6.16 2.45 -17.47
CA SER A 86 -5.49 3.44 -18.34
C SER A 86 -6.26 4.77 -18.52
N SER A 87 -7.54 4.82 -18.15
CA SER A 87 -8.36 6.04 -18.20
C SER A 87 -8.75 6.57 -16.81
N TYR A 88 -8.55 5.77 -15.75
CA TYR A 88 -8.95 6.11 -14.39
C TYR A 88 -7.84 5.73 -13.42
N HIS A 89 -6.87 6.63 -13.27
CA HIS A 89 -5.71 6.47 -12.41
C HIS A 89 -5.96 7.03 -11.01
N PHE A 90 -5.32 6.44 -10.00
CA PHE A 90 -5.16 7.08 -8.71
C PHE A 90 -4.08 8.17 -8.82
N GLY A 91 -4.34 9.35 -8.24
CA GLY A 91 -3.39 10.47 -8.31
C GLY A 91 -2.14 10.26 -7.45
N VAL A 92 -2.31 9.81 -6.20
CA VAL A 92 -1.22 9.59 -5.23
C VAL A 92 -1.55 8.35 -4.38
N GLY A 93 -0.53 7.56 -4.02
CA GLY A 93 -0.64 6.44 -3.09
C GLY A 93 0.46 6.48 -2.04
N TYR A 94 0.08 6.41 -0.77
CA TYR A 94 1.00 6.35 0.38
C TYR A 94 1.19 4.89 0.79
N ILE A 95 2.32 4.30 0.38
CA ILE A 95 2.60 2.88 0.54
C ILE A 95 4.01 2.72 1.11
N GLU A 96 4.14 2.08 2.27
CA GLU A 96 5.46 1.83 2.88
C GLU A 96 6.28 0.82 2.08
N HIS A 97 5.64 -0.24 1.56
CA HIS A 97 6.30 -1.32 0.83
C HIS A 97 5.55 -1.69 -0.45
N ILE A 98 6.25 -1.68 -1.59
CA ILE A 98 5.72 -2.10 -2.88
C ILE A 98 6.44 -3.38 -3.32
N TYR A 99 5.69 -4.49 -3.41
CA TYR A 99 6.17 -5.76 -3.95
C TYR A 99 5.65 -5.91 -5.38
N THR A 100 6.54 -5.82 -6.38
CA THR A 100 6.19 -5.96 -7.80
C THR A 100 7.21 -6.81 -8.55
N TRP A 101 6.76 -7.52 -9.59
CA TRP A 101 7.63 -8.21 -10.54
C TRP A 101 8.25 -7.26 -11.55
N ILE A 102 7.49 -6.26 -12.00
CA ILE A 102 7.90 -5.30 -13.03
C ILE A 102 7.41 -3.91 -12.62
N LEU A 103 8.33 -2.95 -12.59
CA LEU A 103 8.03 -1.53 -12.46
C LEU A 103 8.19 -0.89 -13.84
N THR A 104 7.11 -0.29 -14.36
CA THR A 104 7.11 0.36 -15.69
C THR A 104 6.80 1.84 -15.56
N ASN A 105 7.40 2.65 -16.43
CA ASN A 105 7.15 4.09 -16.53
C ASN A 105 6.75 4.41 -17.97
N TYR A 106 5.81 5.34 -18.15
CA TYR A 106 5.53 5.88 -19.48
C TYR A 106 6.76 6.58 -20.03
N SER A 107 7.17 6.21 -21.24
CA SER A 107 8.36 6.78 -21.89
C SER A 107 8.20 6.89 -23.42
N ASP A 108 6.97 6.90 -23.92
CA ASP A 108 6.66 7.11 -25.33
C ASP A 108 7.09 8.54 -25.74
N GLU A 109 7.77 8.68 -26.87
CA GLU A 109 8.24 9.98 -27.40
C GLU A 109 7.08 10.96 -27.59
N ARG A 110 5.88 10.47 -27.94
CA ARG A 110 4.68 11.30 -28.12
C ARG A 110 4.16 11.94 -26.84
N LEU A 111 4.63 11.47 -25.68
CA LEU A 111 4.30 12.00 -24.36
C LEU A 111 5.40 12.91 -23.80
N LYS A 112 6.41 13.24 -24.62
CA LYS A 112 7.56 14.06 -24.23
C LYS A 112 7.69 15.26 -25.15
N GLU A 113 8.18 16.36 -24.61
CA GLU A 113 8.51 17.59 -25.31
C GLU A 113 9.84 18.14 -24.81
N ASN A 114 10.47 19.05 -25.56
CA ASN A 114 11.75 19.68 -25.21
C ASN A 114 12.86 18.65 -24.89
N ILE A 115 13.03 17.66 -25.77
CA ILE A 115 14.01 16.58 -25.60
C ILE A 115 15.42 17.12 -25.88
N GLU A 116 16.24 17.20 -24.84
CA GLU A 116 17.63 17.66 -24.89
C GLU A 116 18.61 16.59 -24.38
N ASN A 117 19.88 16.75 -24.72
CA ASN A 117 20.94 15.89 -24.20
C ASN A 117 21.23 16.22 -22.73
N ILE A 118 21.63 15.22 -21.94
CA ILE A 118 22.08 15.44 -20.56
C ILE A 118 23.47 16.09 -20.61
N GLU A 119 23.55 17.35 -20.22
CA GLU A 119 24.82 18.09 -20.20
C GLU A 119 25.63 17.82 -18.91
N THR A 120 26.94 17.68 -19.10
CA THR A 120 27.97 17.44 -18.07
C THR A 120 27.58 16.36 -17.04
N PRO A 121 27.12 15.17 -17.49
CA PRO A 121 26.58 14.15 -16.59
C PRO A 121 27.64 13.67 -15.58
N LEU A 122 28.88 13.44 -16.03
CA LEU A 122 29.95 12.99 -15.13
C LEU A 122 30.27 14.04 -14.07
N GLU A 123 30.43 15.31 -14.47
CA GLU A 123 30.73 16.41 -13.54
C GLU A 123 29.64 16.55 -12.45
N LYS A 124 28.37 16.36 -12.82
CA LYS A 124 27.27 16.41 -11.85
C LYS A 124 27.28 15.21 -10.92
N ILE A 125 27.46 13.99 -11.43
CA ILE A 125 27.44 12.76 -10.61
C ILE A 125 28.59 12.73 -9.60
N ILE A 126 29.79 13.16 -9.96
CA ILE A 126 30.93 13.15 -9.02
C ILE A 126 30.78 14.13 -7.84
N LYS A 127 29.85 15.10 -7.92
CA LYS A 127 29.52 16.01 -6.82
C LYS A 127 28.60 15.37 -5.78
N LEU A 128 27.95 14.26 -6.11
CA LEU A 128 27.02 13.58 -5.22
C LEU A 128 27.74 12.70 -4.20
N ASN A 129 27.26 12.72 -2.96
CA ASN A 129 27.78 11.89 -1.88
C ASN A 129 26.78 10.80 -1.53
N GLY A 130 27.12 9.54 -1.83
CA GLY A 130 26.41 8.38 -1.31
C GLY A 130 26.64 8.27 0.19
N VAL A 131 25.57 8.24 0.97
CA VAL A 131 25.60 8.16 2.44
C VAL A 131 24.95 6.89 2.93
N THR A 132 25.31 6.51 4.16
CA THR A 132 24.59 5.47 4.89
C THR A 132 23.94 6.06 6.11
N TYR A 133 22.68 5.71 6.37
CA TYR A 133 21.90 6.29 7.47
C TYR A 133 20.99 5.24 8.08
N ASN A 134 20.52 5.51 9.29
CA ASN A 134 19.34 4.85 9.84
C ASN A 134 18.20 5.86 9.78
N LEU A 135 16.99 5.41 9.50
CA LEU A 135 15.83 6.27 9.69
C LEU A 135 15.76 6.64 11.17
N LYS A 136 15.46 7.92 11.44
CA LYS A 136 15.12 8.32 12.80
C LYS A 136 13.89 7.52 13.22
N ASP A 137 13.76 7.27 14.51
CA ASP A 137 12.49 6.85 15.10
C ASP A 137 11.53 8.07 15.08
N SER A 138 11.28 8.63 13.90
CA SER A 138 10.38 9.75 13.70
C SER A 138 8.99 9.18 13.65
N ASN A 139 8.55 8.78 14.83
CA ASN A 139 7.20 8.90 15.32
C ASN A 139 7.19 8.33 16.73
N ASN A 140 6.98 9.20 17.72
CA ASN A 140 6.21 8.86 18.93
C ASN A 140 4.78 8.43 18.53
N ILE A 141 4.63 7.57 17.52
CA ILE A 141 3.55 6.62 17.51
C ILE A 141 3.91 5.75 18.72
N GLU A 142 3.28 6.05 19.86
CA GLU A 142 3.10 5.11 20.97
C GLU A 142 2.39 3.86 20.43
N LEU A 143 3.11 3.09 19.63
CA LEU A 143 2.87 1.68 19.36
C LEU A 143 4.07 0.95 19.93
N GLU A 144 4.39 1.23 21.19
CA GLU A 144 5.23 0.34 22.01
C GLU A 144 4.69 -1.11 22.03
N SER A 145 3.49 -1.35 21.49
CA SER A 145 2.79 -2.62 21.53
C SER A 145 2.48 -3.29 20.18
N SER A 146 2.95 -2.79 19.03
CA SER A 146 2.74 -3.55 17.78
C SER A 146 3.92 -4.49 17.52
N GLU A 147 3.79 -5.77 17.88
CA GLU A 147 4.63 -6.89 17.40
C GLU A 147 4.64 -7.03 15.85
N TYR A 148 3.95 -6.12 15.16
CA TYR A 148 3.53 -6.23 13.76
C TYR A 148 4.32 -5.33 12.79
N LYS A 149 5.20 -4.45 13.29
CA LYS A 149 6.07 -3.65 12.40
C LYS A 149 7.30 -4.45 12.01
N ASP A 150 7.48 -4.64 10.70
CA ASP A 150 8.73 -5.15 10.12
C ASP A 150 9.89 -4.25 10.60
N GLN A 151 10.90 -4.83 11.25
CA GLN A 151 12.07 -4.07 11.74
C GLN A 151 13.04 -3.69 10.62
N SER A 152 12.69 -3.92 9.35
CA SER A 152 13.46 -3.48 8.19
C SER A 152 13.80 -1.99 8.22
N PHE A 153 12.93 -1.13 8.77
CA PHE A 153 13.20 0.31 8.94
C PHE A 153 14.39 0.61 9.89
N LYS A 154 14.70 -0.31 10.81
CA LYS A 154 15.85 -0.18 11.73
C LYS A 154 17.17 -0.61 11.08
N LYS A 155 17.13 -1.24 9.91
CA LYS A 155 18.35 -1.61 9.19
C LYS A 155 19.01 -0.37 8.62
N LYS A 156 20.34 -0.40 8.61
CA LYS A 156 21.16 0.62 7.96
C LYS A 156 20.83 0.67 6.48
N GLN A 157 20.44 1.84 6.00
CA GLN A 157 20.09 2.13 4.62
C GLN A 157 21.24 2.85 3.92
N ILE A 158 21.22 2.81 2.59
CA ILE A 158 22.18 3.48 1.71
C ILE A 158 21.37 4.35 0.74
N GLY A 159 21.80 5.59 0.52
CA GLY A 159 21.13 6.51 -0.40
C GLY A 159 21.79 7.87 -0.44
N PHE A 160 21.02 8.89 -0.76
CA PHE A 160 21.44 10.29 -0.82
C PHE A 160 20.64 11.14 0.16
N LEU A 161 21.22 12.26 0.61
CA LEU A 161 20.45 13.34 1.21
C LEU A 161 19.77 14.14 0.10
N ALA A 162 18.46 14.38 0.24
CA ALA A 162 17.69 15.08 -0.78
C ALA A 162 18.17 16.52 -0.97
N GLN A 163 18.59 17.18 0.10
CA GLN A 163 19.10 18.56 0.07
C GLN A 163 20.40 18.66 -0.73
N ASP A 164 21.32 17.71 -0.55
CA ASP A 164 22.56 17.66 -1.32
C ASP A 164 22.25 17.41 -2.80
N LEU A 165 21.36 16.45 -3.08
CA LEU A 165 20.94 16.14 -4.44
C LEU A 165 20.26 17.33 -5.12
N GLN A 166 19.46 18.10 -4.40
CA GLN A 166 18.73 19.26 -4.93
C GLN A 166 19.68 20.34 -5.46
N THR A 167 20.88 20.48 -4.90
CA THR A 167 21.88 21.45 -5.38
C THR A 167 22.43 21.11 -6.77
N VAL A 168 22.34 19.84 -7.20
CA VAL A 168 22.90 19.34 -8.46
C VAL A 168 21.81 18.92 -9.45
N PHE A 169 20.75 18.26 -8.96
CA PHE A 169 19.60 17.75 -9.71
C PHE A 169 18.30 18.18 -9.04
N PRO A 170 17.94 19.48 -9.08
CA PRO A 170 16.72 19.99 -8.44
C PRO A 170 15.46 19.30 -8.99
N ASP A 171 15.43 18.94 -10.27
CA ASP A 171 14.27 18.30 -10.93
C ASP A 171 14.04 16.84 -10.49
N LEU A 172 15.00 16.23 -9.79
CA LEU A 172 14.87 14.90 -9.20
C LEU A 172 14.46 14.94 -7.74
N VAL A 173 14.29 16.13 -7.16
CA VAL A 173 13.92 16.32 -5.76
C VAL A 173 12.54 16.96 -5.67
N PHE A 174 11.67 16.32 -4.92
CA PHE A 174 10.29 16.75 -4.70
C PHE A 174 10.10 17.10 -3.24
N GLN A 175 9.19 18.02 -2.96
CA GLN A 175 8.75 18.30 -1.60
C GLN A 175 7.29 17.87 -1.48
N GLU A 176 6.98 17.04 -0.49
CA GLU A 176 5.61 16.66 -0.20
C GLU A 176 4.84 17.87 0.33
N SER A 177 3.65 18.13 -0.20
CA SER A 177 2.85 19.30 0.16
C SER A 177 2.47 19.32 1.64
N ASP A 178 2.18 18.15 2.22
CA ASP A 178 1.52 18.06 3.51
C ASP A 178 2.53 18.00 4.67
N SER A 179 3.63 17.28 4.49
CA SER A 179 4.69 17.14 5.51
C SER A 179 5.86 18.10 5.34
N SER A 180 5.97 18.76 4.17
CA SER A 180 7.16 19.52 3.74
C SER A 180 8.45 18.67 3.68
N GLU A 181 8.34 17.34 3.72
CA GLU A 181 9.47 16.43 3.59
C GLU A 181 9.98 16.34 2.16
N TYR A 182 11.27 16.08 2.00
CA TYR A 182 11.90 15.97 0.69
C TYR A 182 11.98 14.50 0.24
N CYS A 183 11.62 14.24 -1.01
CA CYS A 183 11.68 12.93 -1.66
C CYS A 183 12.56 12.99 -2.92
N ILE A 184 13.12 11.85 -3.33
CA ILE A 184 14.04 11.76 -4.47
C ILE A 184 13.51 10.78 -5.52
N ASN A 185 13.55 11.16 -6.79
CA ASN A 185 13.39 10.24 -7.92
C ASN A 185 14.71 9.54 -8.25
N TYR A 186 14.97 8.42 -7.59
CA TYR A 186 16.15 7.59 -7.85
C TYR A 186 16.20 7.02 -9.28
N ILE A 187 15.05 6.72 -9.89
CA ILE A 187 14.99 6.15 -11.25
C ILE A 187 15.51 7.16 -12.27
N GLY A 188 15.23 8.45 -12.05
CA GLY A 188 15.71 9.54 -12.91
C GLY A 188 17.24 9.68 -12.96
N LEU A 189 17.98 9.11 -12.00
CA LEU A 189 19.45 9.10 -12.03
C LEU A 189 20.02 8.09 -13.03
N ILE A 190 19.26 7.07 -13.43
CA ILE A 190 19.77 5.98 -14.29
C ILE A 190 20.29 6.53 -15.64
N PRO A 191 19.55 7.35 -16.40
CA PRO A 191 20.07 7.93 -17.65
C PRO A 191 21.31 8.80 -17.44
N VAL A 192 21.38 9.54 -16.33
CA VAL A 192 22.54 10.37 -15.99
C VAL A 192 23.78 9.50 -15.77
N LEU A 193 23.64 8.39 -15.04
CA LEU A 193 24.73 7.44 -14.82
C LEU A 193 25.21 6.80 -16.13
N VAL A 194 24.28 6.45 -17.03
CA VAL A 194 24.61 5.91 -18.36
C VAL A 194 25.44 6.91 -19.17
N GLU A 195 25.01 8.17 -19.24
CA GLU A 195 25.77 9.20 -19.98
C GLU A 195 27.09 9.55 -19.29
N SER A 196 27.15 9.50 -17.96
CA SER A 196 28.41 9.70 -17.20
C SER A 196 29.46 8.64 -17.54
N ILE A 197 29.05 7.37 -17.70
CA ILE A 197 29.94 6.27 -18.08
C ILE A 197 30.43 6.45 -19.53
N LYS A 198 29.55 6.86 -20.45
CA LYS A 198 29.93 7.15 -21.84
C LYS A 198 30.92 8.30 -21.91
N GLU A 199 30.68 9.38 -21.18
CA GLU A 199 31.57 10.53 -21.07
C GLU A 199 32.92 10.12 -20.49
N GLN A 200 32.93 9.38 -19.37
CA GLN A 200 34.16 8.85 -18.77
C GLN A 200 34.95 7.98 -19.76
N GLN A 201 34.29 7.08 -20.49
CA GLN A 201 34.94 6.21 -21.47
C GLN A 201 35.55 7.02 -22.63
N SER A 202 34.91 8.13 -23.03
CA SER A 202 35.45 9.01 -24.07
C SER A 202 36.70 9.79 -23.59
N MET A 203 36.86 10.03 -22.28
CA MET A 203 38.04 10.71 -21.73
C MET A 203 39.25 9.77 -21.57
N LEU A 204 39.02 8.46 -21.51
CA LEU A 204 40.07 7.44 -21.34
C LEU A 204 40.65 6.93 -22.67
N ASN A 205 39.97 7.19 -23.79
CA ASN A 205 40.37 6.80 -25.14
C ASN A 205 40.97 7.97 -25.90
#